data_AF-A0A484YZ20-F1
#
_entry.id   AF-A0A484YZ20-F1
#
_cell.length_a   1.000
_cell.length_b   1.000
_cell.length_c   1.000
_cell.angle_alpha   90.00
_cell.angle_beta   90.00
_cell.angle_gamma   90.00
#
_symmetry.space_group_name_H-M   'P 1'
#
loop_
_entity.id
_entity.type
_entity.pdbx_description
1 polymer ?
#
loop_
_entity_poly.entity_id
_entity_poly.type
_entity_poly.pdbx_seq_one_letter_code
_entity_poly.pdbx_strand_id
1 'polypeptide(L)'
;MIMSLLNDVQKFIEAHPGCTSGDIADAFAGYSRQRVLQSASKLRQSGRVAHRCEGDTRRHFPRLTERAQEPEPQPVRETRPVRNFYVGTNDPRVILCLTRQAEELESRGLYRRAATVWMAAFRESHSQPERNNFLARRERCLRKSSKRAASVKSGICQGITWGLMSNKYCQALVELRNKPAHELKEVGDQWRTPDNIFWGINTLFGPFVLDLFTDGGNAKCAAYYTAEDNALAHDWSERLAELKGAAFGNPPYSRASQHEGQYITGMRYIMKHASAMRDKGGRYVFLIKAATSEVWWPEDADHIAFIRGRIGFELPVWFIPKDEKQVPTGAFFAGAIAVFDKTWKGPAISYIGRDELEACGEAFLAQVRQQAEKLLREMAA
;
A
#
# COMPACT_ATOMS: atom_id res chain seq x y z
N MET A 1 -6.99 48.75 -6.29
CA MET A 1 -7.69 47.63 -5.63
C MET A 1 -7.14 46.34 -6.23
N ILE A 2 -6.35 45.56 -5.49
CA ILE A 2 -5.63 44.40 -6.07
C ILE A 2 -6.59 43.22 -6.13
N MET A 3 -7.01 42.84 -7.34
CA MET A 3 -7.78 41.60 -7.53
C MET A 3 -6.83 40.39 -7.44
N SER A 4 -7.34 39.28 -6.90
CA SER A 4 -6.61 38.02 -6.85
C SER A 4 -6.70 37.36 -8.22
N LEU A 5 -5.57 36.88 -8.75
CA LEU A 5 -5.47 36.10 -9.99
C LEU A 5 -6.52 34.98 -10.08
N LEU A 6 -6.92 34.39 -8.95
CA LEU A 6 -7.97 33.36 -8.90
C LEU A 6 -9.35 33.90 -9.34
N ASN A 7 -9.69 35.13 -8.98
CA ASN A 7 -10.94 35.78 -9.35
C ASN A 7 -10.89 36.29 -10.80
N ASP A 8 -9.73 36.75 -11.26
CA ASP A 8 -9.57 37.23 -12.64
C ASP A 8 -9.66 36.06 -13.65
N VAL A 9 -9.02 34.93 -13.32
CA VAL A 9 -9.17 33.68 -14.10
C VAL A 9 -10.61 33.17 -14.09
N GLN A 10 -11.37 33.34 -13.00
CA GLN A 10 -12.80 32.99 -12.99
C GLN A 10 -13.60 33.87 -13.95
N LYS A 11 -13.45 35.20 -13.84
CA LYS A 11 -14.14 36.15 -14.74
C LYS A 11 -13.83 35.87 -16.21
N PHE A 12 -12.60 35.47 -16.52
CA PHE A 12 -12.22 35.07 -17.87
C PHE A 12 -12.96 33.82 -18.36
N ILE A 13 -13.11 32.79 -17.53
CA ILE A 13 -13.87 31.57 -17.86
C ILE A 13 -15.37 31.86 -17.98
N GLU A 14 -15.90 32.78 -17.18
CA GLU A 14 -17.29 33.25 -17.26
C GLU A 14 -17.56 34.02 -18.56
N ALA A 15 -16.61 34.85 -19.01
CA ALA A 15 -16.68 35.58 -20.27
C ALA A 15 -16.42 34.71 -21.51
N HIS A 16 -15.72 33.58 -21.38
CA HIS A 16 -15.37 32.69 -22.50
C HIS A 16 -15.77 31.22 -22.21
N PRO A 17 -17.08 30.89 -22.20
CA PRO A 17 -17.53 29.51 -22.07
C PRO A 17 -16.95 28.61 -23.17
N GLY A 18 -16.40 27.46 -22.78
CA GLY A 18 -15.76 26.51 -23.69
C GLY A 18 -14.26 26.75 -23.93
N CYS A 19 -13.65 27.75 -23.28
CA CYS A 19 -12.21 27.99 -23.37
C CYS A 19 -11.39 26.79 -22.85
N THR A 20 -10.23 26.59 -23.46
CA THR A 20 -9.26 25.56 -23.08
C THR A 20 -8.29 26.08 -22.02
N SER A 21 -7.56 25.16 -21.39
CA SER A 21 -6.42 25.50 -20.54
C SER A 21 -5.27 26.20 -21.31
N GLY A 22 -5.24 26.15 -22.65
CA GLY A 22 -4.31 26.94 -23.47
C GLY A 22 -4.73 28.41 -23.47
N ASP A 23 -5.95 28.69 -23.91
CA ASP A 23 -6.51 30.03 -24.02
C ASP A 23 -6.44 30.82 -22.71
N ILE A 24 -6.70 30.15 -21.56
CA ILE A 24 -6.55 30.75 -20.23
C ILE A 24 -5.07 31.06 -19.92
N ALA A 25 -4.13 30.19 -20.28
CA ALA A 25 -2.71 30.47 -20.06
C ALA A 25 -2.22 31.67 -20.88
N ASP A 26 -2.68 31.78 -22.12
CA ASP A 26 -2.24 32.80 -23.07
C ASP A 26 -2.85 34.17 -22.75
N ALA A 27 -4.14 34.20 -22.33
CA ALA A 27 -4.80 35.42 -21.84
C ALA A 27 -4.16 36.00 -20.56
N PHE A 28 -3.46 35.18 -19.78
CA PHE A 28 -2.75 35.57 -18.56
C PHE A 28 -1.22 35.47 -18.69
N ALA A 29 -0.66 35.70 -19.89
CA ALA A 29 0.78 35.62 -20.18
C ALA A 29 1.69 36.47 -19.27
N GLY A 30 1.17 37.50 -18.59
CA GLY A 30 1.88 38.25 -17.54
C GLY A 30 2.14 37.46 -16.24
N TYR A 31 1.59 36.25 -16.11
CA TYR A 31 1.80 35.32 -15.00
C TYR A 31 2.41 34.01 -15.52
N SER A 32 3.14 33.28 -14.67
CA SER A 32 3.67 31.98 -15.07
C SER A 32 2.54 31.00 -15.38
N ARG A 33 2.63 30.29 -16.52
CA ARG A 33 1.63 29.34 -17.01
C ARG A 33 1.18 28.34 -15.94
N GLN A 34 2.12 27.83 -15.13
CA GLN A 34 1.83 26.94 -14.00
C GLN A 34 0.89 27.58 -12.96
N ARG A 35 1.11 28.86 -12.61
CA ARG A 35 0.31 29.59 -11.61
C ARG A 35 -1.11 29.86 -12.13
N VAL A 36 -1.26 30.17 -13.41
CA VAL A 36 -2.57 30.34 -14.07
C VAL A 36 -3.35 29.03 -14.08
N LEU A 37 -2.73 27.93 -14.49
CA LEU A 37 -3.36 26.60 -14.53
C LEU A 37 -3.72 26.06 -13.14
N GLN A 38 -2.90 26.35 -12.12
CA GLN A 38 -3.23 26.05 -10.72
C GLN A 38 -4.47 26.84 -10.26
N SER A 39 -4.62 28.10 -10.67
CA SER A 39 -5.82 28.90 -10.38
C SER A 39 -7.07 28.28 -11.02
N ALA A 40 -7.02 27.93 -12.31
CA ALA A 40 -8.13 27.24 -12.99
C ALA A 40 -8.49 25.89 -12.33
N SER A 41 -7.48 25.09 -11.93
CA SER A 41 -7.72 23.83 -11.21
C SER A 41 -8.40 24.04 -9.84
N LYS A 42 -8.02 25.09 -9.09
CA LYS A 42 -8.65 25.45 -7.82
C LYS A 42 -10.11 25.90 -8.00
N LEU A 43 -10.43 26.63 -9.06
CA LEU A 43 -11.82 27.00 -9.39
C LEU A 43 -12.67 25.78 -9.70
N ARG A 44 -12.13 24.79 -10.43
CA ARG A 44 -12.79 23.51 -10.69
C ARG A 44 -13.01 22.70 -9.41
N GLN A 45 -11.97 22.56 -8.58
CA GLN A 45 -12.04 21.81 -7.30
C GLN A 45 -13.02 22.43 -6.29
N SER A 46 -13.18 23.76 -6.32
CA SER A 46 -14.16 24.48 -5.48
C SER A 46 -15.55 24.60 -6.11
N GLY A 47 -15.79 23.99 -7.27
CA GLY A 47 -17.07 24.06 -7.97
C GLY A 47 -17.49 25.47 -8.39
N ARG A 48 -16.52 26.38 -8.59
CA ARG A 48 -16.76 27.76 -9.07
C ARG A 48 -16.84 27.84 -10.60
N VAL A 49 -16.29 26.85 -11.30
CA VAL A 49 -16.43 26.65 -12.76
C VAL A 49 -16.73 25.18 -13.05
N ALA A 50 -17.47 24.93 -14.12
CA ALA A 50 -17.74 23.60 -14.66
C ALA A 50 -16.68 23.20 -15.69
N HIS A 51 -16.54 21.89 -15.94
CA HIS A 51 -15.53 21.34 -16.84
C HIS A 51 -16.12 20.15 -17.60
N ARG A 52 -16.03 20.15 -18.94
CA ARG A 52 -16.47 19.04 -19.80
C ARG A 52 -15.33 18.57 -20.69
N CYS A 53 -15.37 17.30 -21.09
CA CYS A 53 -14.47 16.74 -22.09
C CYS A 53 -15.21 16.66 -23.43
N GLU A 54 -14.64 17.25 -24.47
CA GLU A 54 -15.09 17.13 -25.85
C GLU A 54 -13.96 16.45 -26.64
N GLY A 55 -14.07 15.13 -26.83
CA GLY A 55 -12.95 14.29 -27.25
C GLY A 55 -11.78 14.40 -26.27
N ASP A 56 -10.56 14.52 -26.78
CA ASP A 56 -9.34 14.73 -25.99
C ASP A 56 -9.21 16.16 -25.43
N THR A 57 -10.05 17.10 -25.87
CA THR A 57 -9.95 18.51 -25.46
C THR A 57 -10.78 18.81 -24.22
N ARG A 58 -10.13 19.38 -23.21
CA ARG A 58 -10.73 19.77 -21.93
C ARG A 58 -11.16 21.24 -21.96
N ARG A 59 -12.46 21.50 -21.77
CA ARG A 59 -13.06 22.84 -21.84
C ARG A 59 -13.66 23.27 -20.49
N HIS A 60 -13.47 24.54 -20.15
CA HIS A 60 -14.01 25.17 -18.94
C HIS A 60 -15.27 25.98 -19.26
N PHE A 61 -16.25 25.95 -18.36
CA PHE A 61 -17.53 26.64 -18.51
C PHE A 61 -17.89 27.37 -17.21
N PRO A 62 -18.69 28.46 -17.26
CA PRO A 62 -19.27 29.04 -16.07
C PRO A 62 -20.12 28.01 -15.30
N ARG A 63 -20.21 28.16 -13.98
CA ARG A 63 -21.16 27.40 -13.16
C ARG A 63 -22.57 27.89 -13.48
N LEU A 64 -23.33 27.10 -14.23
CA LEU A 64 -24.75 27.36 -14.44
C LEU A 64 -25.49 27.27 -13.10
N THR A 65 -26.17 28.34 -12.70
CA THR A 65 -27.35 28.24 -11.84
C THR A 65 -28.45 27.55 -12.64
N GLU A 66 -29.15 26.61 -12.00
CA GLU A 66 -29.93 25.59 -12.70
C GLU A 66 -31.13 26.18 -13.48
N ARG A 67 -31.38 25.59 -14.66
CA ARG A 67 -32.74 25.44 -15.18
C ARG A 67 -32.93 23.94 -15.45
N ALA A 68 -33.92 23.35 -14.80
CA ALA A 68 -34.03 21.91 -14.64
C ALA A 68 -34.33 21.16 -15.95
N GLN A 69 -33.78 19.95 -16.05
CA GLN A 69 -34.40 18.81 -16.75
C GLN A 69 -34.31 17.61 -15.80
N GLU A 70 -35.44 16.95 -15.56
CA GLU A 70 -35.60 15.89 -14.57
C GLU A 70 -35.02 14.55 -15.05
N PRO A 71 -34.42 13.74 -14.18
CA PRO A 71 -34.13 12.33 -14.46
C PRO A 71 -35.29 11.43 -13.99
N GLU A 72 -35.68 10.46 -14.82
CA GLU A 72 -36.68 9.45 -14.47
C GLU A 72 -36.24 8.52 -13.30
N PRO A 73 -37.19 7.96 -12.53
CA PRO A 73 -36.89 7.17 -11.33
C PRO A 73 -36.78 5.65 -11.59
N GLN A 74 -35.86 4.99 -10.87
CA GLN A 74 -35.88 3.54 -10.66
C GLN A 74 -35.62 3.18 -9.18
N PRO A 75 -36.06 1.99 -8.72
CA PRO A 75 -36.81 1.92 -7.46
C PRO A 75 -36.00 1.66 -6.19
N VAL A 76 -36.65 2.01 -5.07
CA VAL A 76 -36.19 1.81 -3.69
C VAL A 76 -36.19 0.32 -3.32
N ARG A 77 -35.13 -0.13 -2.61
CA ARG A 77 -35.25 -1.25 -1.66
C ARG A 77 -34.34 -1.09 -0.44
N GLU A 78 -35.01 -1.03 0.71
CA GLU A 78 -34.57 -1.21 2.10
C GLU A 78 -33.48 -2.29 2.23
N THR A 79 -32.26 -2.04 2.76
CA THR A 79 -31.78 -1.68 4.13
C THR A 79 -31.63 -2.85 5.13
N ARG A 80 -30.39 -2.99 5.65
CA ARG A 80 -29.86 -3.60 6.90
C ARG A 80 -29.21 -5.03 6.86
N PRO A 81 -28.07 -5.33 7.56
CA PRO A 81 -27.14 -4.50 8.36
C PRO A 81 -25.61 -4.48 7.95
N VAL A 82 -24.71 -3.91 8.79
CA VAL A 82 -23.64 -2.94 8.38
C VAL A 82 -22.12 -3.12 8.80
N ARG A 83 -21.22 -2.12 8.54
CA ARG A 83 -19.75 -2.06 8.96
C ARG A 83 -19.78 -2.03 10.48
N ASN A 84 -18.73 -2.62 11.01
CA ASN A 84 -18.08 -2.10 12.18
C ASN A 84 -16.87 -1.21 11.87
N PHE A 85 -16.69 -0.13 12.65
CA PHE A 85 -15.39 0.39 13.10
C PHE A 85 -14.64 -0.74 13.85
N TYR A 86 -14.24 -1.83 13.16
CA TYR A 86 -13.96 -3.17 13.72
C TYR A 86 -14.20 -3.34 15.24
N VAL A 87 -15.45 -3.14 15.64
CA VAL A 87 -16.07 -3.74 16.81
C VAL A 87 -16.19 -5.22 16.47
N GLY A 88 -15.82 -6.06 17.42
CA GLY A 88 -15.65 -7.46 17.18
C GLY A 88 -16.89 -8.17 16.67
N THR A 89 -16.69 -9.35 16.11
CA THR A 89 -17.78 -10.32 15.95
C THR A 89 -18.43 -10.65 17.31
N ASN A 90 -17.66 -10.52 18.40
CA ASN A 90 -17.98 -11.03 19.74
C ASN A 90 -18.44 -12.50 19.71
N ASP A 91 -18.02 -13.25 18.69
CA ASP A 91 -18.24 -14.68 18.59
C ASP A 91 -17.33 -15.37 19.62
N PRO A 92 -17.89 -16.09 20.60
CA PRO A 92 -17.10 -16.81 21.59
C PRO A 92 -16.11 -17.80 20.97
N ARG A 93 -16.38 -18.33 19.77
CA ARG A 93 -15.48 -19.23 19.03
C ARG A 93 -14.30 -18.49 18.43
N VAL A 94 -14.51 -17.30 17.87
CA VAL A 94 -13.43 -16.44 17.33
C VAL A 94 -12.56 -15.92 18.47
N ILE A 95 -13.18 -15.42 19.55
CA ILE A 95 -12.47 -14.98 20.76
C ILE A 95 -11.68 -16.15 21.38
N LEU A 96 -12.27 -17.35 21.51
CA LEU A 96 -11.59 -18.54 22.02
C LEU A 96 -10.43 -18.98 21.10
N CYS A 97 -10.59 -18.91 19.78
CA CYS A 97 -9.55 -19.23 18.80
C CYS A 97 -8.34 -18.29 18.95
N LEU A 98 -8.59 -16.97 18.96
CA LEU A 98 -7.53 -15.97 19.13
C LEU A 98 -6.90 -16.02 20.52
N THR A 99 -7.68 -16.33 21.56
CA THR A 99 -7.20 -16.54 22.93
C THR A 99 -6.26 -17.74 22.97
N ARG A 100 -6.65 -18.90 22.43
CA ARG A 100 -5.80 -20.09 22.32
C ARG A 100 -4.55 -19.84 21.49
N GLN A 101 -4.67 -19.14 20.36
CA GLN A 101 -3.52 -18.78 19.52
C GLN A 101 -2.55 -17.85 20.26
N ALA A 102 -3.06 -16.85 20.99
CA ALA A 102 -2.22 -15.95 21.78
C ALA A 102 -1.59 -16.67 22.99
N GLU A 103 -2.29 -17.63 23.59
CA GLU A 103 -1.77 -18.51 24.65
C GLU A 103 -0.70 -19.47 24.16
N GLU A 104 -0.86 -20.05 22.98
CA GLU A 104 0.16 -20.88 22.33
C GLU A 104 1.41 -20.06 21.98
N LEU A 105 1.22 -18.84 21.47
CA LEU A 105 2.32 -17.90 21.24
C LEU A 105 2.99 -17.46 22.55
N GLU A 106 2.24 -17.31 23.65
CA GLU A 106 2.80 -17.08 24.99
C GLU A 106 3.62 -18.27 25.51
N SER A 107 3.11 -19.50 25.38
CA SER A 107 3.78 -20.72 25.85
C SER A 107 5.06 -21.00 25.07
N ARG A 108 5.06 -20.69 23.75
CA ARG A 108 6.22 -20.73 22.86
C ARG A 108 7.16 -19.52 23.04
N GLY A 109 6.87 -18.60 23.96
CA GLY A 109 7.70 -17.43 24.29
C GLY A 109 7.77 -16.36 23.19
N LEU A 110 6.84 -16.38 22.22
CA LEU A 110 6.76 -15.44 21.08
C LEU A 110 6.01 -14.16 21.47
N TYR A 111 6.44 -13.52 22.55
CA TYR A 111 5.67 -12.48 23.25
C TYR A 111 5.26 -11.28 22.40
N ARG A 112 6.04 -10.85 21.39
CA ARG A 112 5.62 -9.78 20.47
C ARG A 112 4.45 -10.21 19.58
N ARG A 113 4.48 -11.44 19.06
CA ARG A 113 3.38 -12.01 18.25
C ARG A 113 2.14 -12.24 19.11
N ALA A 114 2.31 -12.79 20.31
CA ALA A 114 1.22 -12.92 21.30
C ALA A 114 0.58 -11.55 21.62
N ALA A 115 1.37 -10.49 21.84
CA ALA A 115 0.87 -9.13 22.07
C ALA A 115 0.05 -8.56 20.89
N THR A 116 0.34 -8.98 19.65
CA THR A 116 -0.44 -8.63 18.46
C THR A 116 -1.75 -9.42 18.41
N VAL A 117 -1.73 -10.73 18.67
CA VAL A 117 -2.97 -11.55 18.71
C VAL A 117 -3.87 -11.15 19.89
N TRP A 118 -3.31 -10.72 21.02
CA TRP A 118 -4.10 -10.11 22.11
C TRP A 118 -4.79 -8.79 21.69
N MET A 119 -4.21 -8.01 20.77
CA MET A 119 -4.94 -6.86 20.19
C MET A 119 -6.04 -7.29 19.23
N ALA A 120 -5.90 -8.43 18.54
CA ALA A 120 -6.99 -9.00 17.74
C ALA A 120 -8.13 -9.44 18.67
N ALA A 121 -7.86 -10.23 19.71
CA ALA A 121 -8.86 -10.63 20.71
C ALA A 121 -9.53 -9.43 21.42
N PHE A 122 -8.77 -8.36 21.71
CA PHE A 122 -9.30 -7.10 22.25
C PHE A 122 -10.24 -6.36 21.27
N ARG A 123 -9.96 -6.42 19.97
CA ARG A 123 -10.85 -5.90 18.93
C ARG A 123 -12.08 -6.78 18.76
N GLU A 124 -11.96 -8.10 18.96
CA GLU A 124 -13.05 -9.07 18.82
C GLU A 124 -14.07 -9.11 19.98
N SER A 125 -13.72 -8.65 21.18
CA SER A 125 -14.64 -8.66 22.33
C SER A 125 -15.30 -7.32 22.59
N HIS A 126 -16.59 -7.36 22.92
CA HIS A 126 -17.40 -6.26 23.45
C HIS A 126 -17.42 -6.22 24.99
N SER A 127 -17.05 -7.32 25.64
CA SER A 127 -17.08 -7.43 27.11
C SER A 127 -15.94 -6.62 27.73
N GLN A 128 -16.25 -5.51 28.40
CA GLN A 128 -15.22 -4.66 29.00
C GLN A 128 -14.28 -5.41 29.99
N PRO A 129 -14.75 -6.36 30.83
CA PRO A 129 -13.87 -7.23 31.62
C PRO A 129 -12.89 -8.08 30.78
N GLU A 130 -13.34 -8.69 29.69
CA GLU A 130 -12.47 -9.48 28.79
C GLU A 130 -11.46 -8.58 28.08
N ARG A 131 -11.90 -7.43 27.56
CA ARG A 131 -11.05 -6.44 26.92
C ARG A 131 -9.95 -5.95 27.87
N ASN A 132 -10.28 -5.70 29.14
CA ASN A 132 -9.31 -5.36 30.18
C ASN A 132 -8.31 -6.50 30.42
N ASN A 133 -8.76 -7.76 30.42
CA ASN A 133 -7.89 -8.94 30.52
C ASN A 133 -6.94 -9.06 29.31
N PHE A 134 -7.45 -8.94 28.08
CA PHE A 134 -6.63 -8.98 26.86
C PHE A 134 -5.59 -7.85 26.81
N LEU A 135 -5.94 -6.63 27.25
CA LEU A 135 -4.98 -5.55 27.42
C LEU A 135 -3.93 -5.87 28.48
N ALA A 136 -4.31 -6.43 29.63
CA ALA A 136 -3.37 -6.82 30.67
C ALA A 136 -2.44 -7.97 30.23
N ARG A 137 -2.93 -8.95 29.45
CA ARG A 137 -2.10 -10.01 28.86
C ARG A 137 -1.18 -9.49 27.77
N ARG A 138 -1.67 -8.60 26.90
CA ARG A 138 -0.83 -7.87 25.95
C ARG A 138 0.27 -7.11 26.66
N GLU A 139 -0.05 -6.33 27.69
CA GLU A 139 0.94 -5.55 28.42
C GLU A 139 1.94 -6.46 29.13
N ARG A 140 1.50 -7.59 29.71
CA ARG A 140 2.37 -8.64 30.25
C ARG A 140 3.30 -9.21 29.18
N CYS A 141 2.81 -9.46 27.97
CA CYS A 141 3.61 -9.90 26.83
C CYS A 141 4.64 -8.85 26.41
N LEU A 142 4.24 -7.58 26.30
CA LEU A 142 5.15 -6.47 25.99
C LEU A 142 6.22 -6.32 27.08
N ARG A 143 5.82 -6.29 28.37
CA ARG A 143 6.72 -6.27 29.52
C ARG A 143 7.65 -7.50 29.55
N LYS A 144 7.20 -8.71 29.19
CA LYS A 144 8.06 -9.90 29.04
C LYS A 144 9.03 -9.77 27.85
N SER A 145 8.61 -9.16 26.75
CA SER A 145 9.48 -8.87 25.60
C SER A 145 10.55 -7.82 25.94
N SER A 146 10.19 -6.79 26.71
CA SER A 146 11.11 -5.76 27.20
C SER A 146 11.99 -6.27 28.34
N LYS A 147 11.50 -7.16 29.22
CA LYS A 147 12.33 -7.85 30.22
C LYS A 147 13.30 -8.84 29.58
N ARG A 148 12.96 -9.49 28.45
CA ARG A 148 13.96 -10.19 27.62
C ARG A 148 15.03 -9.21 27.12
N ALA A 149 14.64 -8.06 26.57
CA ALA A 149 15.59 -7.04 26.11
C ALA A 149 16.45 -6.41 27.23
N ALA A 150 15.93 -6.32 28.46
CA ALA A 150 16.65 -5.77 29.62
C ALA A 150 17.52 -6.83 30.33
N SER A 151 17.04 -8.06 30.47
CA SER A 151 17.81 -9.19 31.04
C SER A 151 19.00 -9.57 30.17
N VAL A 152 18.92 -9.34 28.85
CA VAL A 152 20.05 -9.47 27.92
C VAL A 152 21.15 -8.43 28.18
N LYS A 153 20.89 -7.36 28.93
CA LYS A 153 21.88 -6.31 29.24
C LYS A 153 22.61 -6.47 30.58
N SER A 154 22.25 -7.44 31.43
CA SER A 154 22.74 -7.49 32.83
C SER A 154 23.32 -8.84 33.28
N GLY A 155 23.71 -9.72 32.36
CA GLY A 155 24.23 -11.05 32.67
C GLY A 155 25.56 -11.34 31.99
N ILE A 156 26.68 -10.98 32.65
CA ILE A 156 28.00 -11.53 32.36
C ILE A 156 28.27 -12.65 33.38
N CYS A 157 28.94 -13.71 32.90
CA CYS A 157 29.34 -14.94 33.60
C CYS A 157 28.32 -16.10 33.70
N GLN A 158 28.77 -17.23 33.14
CA GLN A 158 28.35 -18.63 33.33
C GLN A 158 27.00 -19.11 32.75
N GLY A 159 27.10 -19.80 31.60
CA GLY A 159 26.31 -21.01 31.33
C GLY A 159 25.04 -20.88 30.45
N ILE A 160 25.17 -21.35 29.20
CA ILE A 160 24.08 -21.99 28.41
C ILE A 160 22.96 -21.06 27.87
N THR A 161 23.19 -20.59 26.63
CA THR A 161 22.24 -20.38 25.51
C THR A 161 20.87 -19.71 25.73
N TRP A 162 20.61 -18.58 25.04
CA TRP A 162 19.86 -18.59 23.76
C TRP A 162 19.97 -17.23 23.03
N GLY A 163 20.87 -17.13 22.06
CA GLY A 163 20.94 -15.96 21.18
C GLY A 163 19.90 -16.06 20.08
N LEU A 164 18.86 -15.22 20.08
CA LEU A 164 18.12 -14.95 18.84
C LEU A 164 19.01 -14.08 17.97
N MET A 165 19.79 -14.71 17.08
CA MET A 165 20.61 -14.02 16.09
C MET A 165 19.70 -13.39 15.03
N SER A 166 19.11 -12.23 15.34
CA SER A 166 18.43 -11.39 14.34
C SER A 166 19.38 -11.18 13.18
N ASN A 167 18.94 -11.45 11.95
CA ASN A 167 19.82 -11.35 10.79
C ASN A 167 20.35 -9.92 10.60
N LYS A 168 21.56 -9.76 10.04
CA LYS A 168 22.22 -8.44 9.93
C LYS A 168 21.40 -7.41 9.15
N TYR A 169 20.57 -7.86 8.20
CA TYR A 169 19.68 -6.98 7.44
C TYR A 169 18.56 -6.42 8.33
N CYS A 170 17.86 -7.26 9.10
CA CYS A 170 16.86 -6.82 10.08
C CYS A 170 17.46 -5.95 11.18
N GLN A 171 18.68 -6.25 11.65
CA GLN A 171 19.40 -5.37 12.57
C GLN A 171 19.59 -3.97 11.97
N ALA A 172 20.09 -3.88 10.74
CA ALA A 172 20.28 -2.61 10.03
C ALA A 172 18.96 -1.86 9.78
N LEU A 173 17.85 -2.56 9.48
CA LEU A 173 16.52 -1.94 9.35
C LEU A 173 16.01 -1.38 10.69
N VAL A 174 16.23 -2.09 11.79
CA VAL A 174 15.86 -1.64 13.14
C VAL A 174 16.72 -0.44 13.56
N GLU A 175 18.03 -0.46 13.30
CA GLU A 175 18.91 0.68 13.56
C GLU A 175 18.52 1.90 12.73
N LEU A 176 18.22 1.71 11.44
CA LEU A 176 17.76 2.75 10.53
C LEU A 176 16.47 3.40 11.03
N ARG A 177 15.44 2.59 11.36
CA ARG A 177 14.15 3.08 11.86
C ARG A 177 14.24 3.85 13.19
N ASN A 178 15.28 3.59 13.99
CA ASN A 178 15.50 4.28 15.26
C ASN A 178 16.37 5.55 15.13
N LYS A 179 16.78 5.95 13.91
CA LYS A 179 17.50 7.22 13.73
C LYS A 179 16.55 8.41 13.99
N PRO A 180 17.05 9.51 14.56
CA PRO A 180 16.25 10.73 14.74
C PRO A 180 15.90 11.42 13.42
N ALA A 181 16.66 11.15 12.35
CA ALA A 181 16.49 11.71 11.02
C ALA A 181 17.16 10.82 9.95
N HIS A 182 16.71 10.94 8.71
CA HIS A 182 17.00 10.01 7.61
C HIS A 182 17.27 10.76 6.29
N GLU A 183 18.10 10.16 5.43
CA GLU A 183 18.27 10.56 4.03
C GLU A 183 17.53 9.60 3.08
N LEU A 184 17.02 10.10 1.96
CA LEU A 184 16.22 9.31 0.99
C LEU A 184 16.98 8.07 0.47
N LYS A 185 18.31 8.17 0.38
CA LYS A 185 19.22 7.10 -0.07
C LYS A 185 19.34 5.94 0.92
N GLU A 186 19.02 6.15 2.20
CA GLU A 186 19.14 5.13 3.24
C GLU A 186 17.93 4.19 3.27
N VAL A 187 16.75 4.71 2.91
CA VAL A 187 15.46 4.00 3.00
C VAL A 187 15.04 3.32 1.69
N GLY A 188 15.97 3.09 0.75
CA GLY A 188 15.70 2.54 -0.59
C GLY A 188 14.85 1.26 -0.61
N ASP A 189 15.13 0.32 0.29
CA ASP A 189 14.39 -0.94 0.45
C ASP A 189 13.04 -0.80 1.16
N GLN A 190 12.68 0.41 1.62
CA GLN A 190 11.53 0.66 2.49
C GLN A 190 10.46 1.56 1.85
N TRP A 191 10.66 1.92 0.57
CA TRP A 191 9.65 2.62 -0.22
C TRP A 191 8.43 1.72 -0.46
N ARG A 192 7.25 2.31 -0.36
CA ARG A 192 5.95 1.64 -0.33
C ARG A 192 5.20 1.87 -1.64
N THR A 193 4.57 0.84 -2.17
CA THR A 193 3.61 0.98 -3.26
C THR A 193 2.37 1.75 -2.76
N PRO A 194 1.89 2.79 -3.47
CA PRO A 194 0.63 3.46 -3.15
C PRO A 194 -0.55 2.50 -3.22
N ASP A 195 -1.59 2.73 -2.41
CA ASP A 195 -2.75 1.83 -2.37
C ASP A 195 -3.48 1.75 -3.71
N ASN A 196 -3.68 2.86 -4.41
CA ASN A 196 -4.33 2.87 -5.71
C ASN A 196 -3.51 2.11 -6.77
N ILE A 197 -2.18 2.28 -6.82
CA ILE A 197 -1.31 1.48 -7.69
C ILE A 197 -1.45 -0.01 -7.37
N PHE A 198 -1.40 -0.41 -6.09
CA PHE A 198 -1.59 -1.82 -5.70
C PHE A 198 -2.94 -2.37 -6.17
N TRP A 199 -4.05 -1.66 -5.90
CA TRP A 199 -5.38 -2.13 -6.28
C TRP A 199 -5.64 -2.10 -7.79
N GLY A 200 -5.03 -1.15 -8.52
CA GLY A 200 -5.05 -1.13 -9.99
C GLY A 200 -4.35 -2.36 -10.59
N ILE A 201 -3.16 -2.71 -10.09
CA ILE A 201 -2.43 -3.92 -10.50
C ILE A 201 -3.24 -5.18 -10.11
N ASN A 202 -3.81 -5.21 -8.90
CA ASN A 202 -4.63 -6.33 -8.41
C ASN A 202 -5.87 -6.58 -9.28
N THR A 203 -6.50 -5.53 -9.78
CA THR A 203 -7.68 -5.62 -10.68
C THR A 203 -7.35 -6.33 -11.98
N LEU A 204 -6.09 -6.27 -12.44
CA LEU A 204 -5.66 -6.80 -13.73
C LEU A 204 -4.96 -8.16 -13.64
N PHE A 205 -4.19 -8.39 -12.57
CA PHE A 205 -3.31 -9.56 -12.45
C PHE A 205 -3.54 -10.40 -11.17
N GLY A 206 -4.47 -9.99 -10.31
CA GLY A 206 -4.79 -10.65 -9.05
C GLY A 206 -5.69 -11.90 -9.18
N PRO A 207 -6.51 -12.20 -8.15
CA PRO A 207 -6.53 -11.56 -6.84
C PRO A 207 -5.24 -11.86 -6.04
N PHE A 208 -4.67 -10.82 -5.41
CA PHE A 208 -3.52 -10.95 -4.52
C PHE A 208 -3.96 -11.34 -3.11
N VAL A 209 -3.31 -12.39 -2.59
CA VAL A 209 -3.61 -12.99 -1.28
C VAL A 209 -2.38 -13.05 -0.37
N LEU A 210 -1.19 -12.82 -0.91
CA LEU A 210 0.10 -12.89 -0.23
C LEU A 210 0.97 -11.68 -0.61
N ASP A 211 1.51 -10.95 0.36
CA ASP A 211 2.49 -9.87 0.15
C ASP A 211 3.90 -10.35 0.53
N LEU A 212 4.80 -10.42 -0.46
CA LEU A 212 6.12 -11.03 -0.30
C LEU A 212 7.13 -10.13 0.43
N PHE A 213 6.96 -8.80 0.41
CA PHE A 213 7.97 -7.86 0.90
C PHE A 213 7.36 -6.68 1.66
N THR A 214 7.10 -6.90 2.95
CA THR A 214 6.52 -5.89 3.84
C THR A 214 7.35 -5.69 5.12
N ASP A 215 7.17 -4.55 5.78
CA ASP A 215 7.63 -4.33 7.16
C ASP A 215 6.57 -4.68 8.22
N GLY A 216 5.47 -5.32 7.79
CA GLY A 216 4.28 -5.67 8.57
C GLY A 216 3.33 -4.48 8.83
N GLY A 217 3.82 -3.24 8.77
CA GLY A 217 3.01 -2.02 8.88
C GLY A 217 2.51 -1.52 7.53
N ASN A 218 3.22 -1.83 6.44
CA ASN A 218 2.88 -1.43 5.07
C ASN A 218 2.22 -2.52 4.21
N ALA A 219 1.90 -3.69 4.79
CA ALA A 219 1.41 -4.87 4.10
C ALA A 219 0.13 -4.61 3.29
N LYS A 220 0.08 -5.16 2.08
CA LYS A 220 -1.06 -5.04 1.16
C LYS A 220 -2.02 -6.22 1.19
N CYS A 221 -1.57 -7.37 1.72
CA CYS A 221 -2.36 -8.59 1.87
C CYS A 221 -2.46 -9.01 3.34
N ALA A 222 -3.49 -9.79 3.68
CA ALA A 222 -3.67 -10.29 5.06
C ALA A 222 -2.64 -11.37 5.44
N ALA A 223 -2.18 -12.17 4.48
CA ALA A 223 -0.99 -13.01 4.62
C ALA A 223 0.20 -12.29 3.98
N TYR A 224 1.35 -12.35 4.63
CA TYR A 224 2.56 -11.65 4.20
C TYR A 224 3.83 -12.22 4.84
N TYR A 225 4.99 -11.81 4.34
CA TYR A 225 6.30 -12.09 4.94
C TYR A 225 7.06 -10.80 5.28
N THR A 226 7.65 -10.71 6.47
CA THR A 226 8.61 -9.65 6.81
C THR A 226 10.06 -10.07 6.49
N ALA A 227 10.99 -9.12 6.65
CA ALA A 227 12.43 -9.40 6.57
C ALA A 227 12.91 -10.43 7.63
N GLU A 228 12.24 -10.50 8.78
CA GLU A 228 12.47 -11.51 9.81
C GLU A 228 11.91 -12.88 9.45
N ASP A 229 10.73 -12.94 8.79
CA ASP A 229 10.20 -14.21 8.27
C ASP A 229 11.04 -14.74 7.10
N ASN A 230 11.72 -13.84 6.39
CA ASN A 230 12.51 -14.05 5.18
C ASN A 230 11.75 -14.82 4.08
N ALA A 231 11.01 -14.11 3.23
CA ALA A 231 10.24 -14.70 2.13
C ALA A 231 11.02 -15.74 1.32
N LEU A 232 12.31 -15.51 1.02
CA LEU A 232 13.14 -16.41 0.21
C LEU A 232 13.44 -17.77 0.87
N ALA A 233 13.19 -17.92 2.17
CA ALA A 233 13.31 -19.20 2.88
C ALA A 233 12.03 -20.07 2.81
N HIS A 234 10.94 -19.59 2.19
CA HIS A 234 9.66 -20.30 2.10
C HIS A 234 9.36 -20.80 0.69
N ASP A 235 8.59 -21.87 0.63
CA ASP A 235 7.90 -22.26 -0.60
C ASP A 235 6.63 -21.41 -0.78
N TRP A 236 6.67 -20.46 -1.72
CA TRP A 236 5.52 -19.60 -1.98
C TRP A 236 4.38 -20.35 -2.67
N SER A 237 4.67 -21.43 -3.40
CA SER A 237 3.67 -22.18 -4.17
C SER A 237 2.75 -22.98 -3.26
N GLU A 238 3.31 -23.63 -2.24
CA GLU A 238 2.54 -24.31 -1.18
C GLU A 238 1.64 -23.30 -0.45
N ARG A 239 2.18 -22.13 -0.09
CA ARG A 239 1.40 -21.08 0.58
C ARG A 239 0.28 -20.51 -0.29
N LEU A 240 0.48 -20.39 -1.61
CA LEU A 240 -0.58 -19.97 -2.53
C LEU A 240 -1.62 -21.07 -2.79
N ALA A 241 -1.27 -22.35 -2.71
CA ALA A 241 -2.23 -23.45 -2.78
C ALA A 241 -3.24 -23.41 -1.61
N GLU A 242 -2.79 -23.02 -0.41
CA GLU A 242 -3.68 -22.76 0.73
C GLU A 242 -4.56 -21.52 0.52
N LEU A 243 -3.94 -20.40 0.10
CA LEU A 243 -4.58 -19.07 0.06
C LEU A 243 -5.45 -18.82 -1.19
N LYS A 244 -5.28 -19.63 -2.26
CA LYS A 244 -6.06 -19.60 -3.51
C LYS A 244 -6.04 -18.25 -4.23
N GLY A 245 -4.84 -17.76 -4.55
CA GLY A 245 -4.66 -16.53 -5.33
C GLY A 245 -3.24 -16.38 -5.86
N ALA A 246 -2.84 -15.15 -6.17
CA ALA A 246 -1.48 -14.78 -6.54
C ALA A 246 -0.76 -14.04 -5.39
N ALA A 247 0.57 -13.99 -5.42
CA ALA A 247 1.35 -13.14 -4.53
C ALA A 247 1.79 -11.84 -5.23
N PHE A 248 1.87 -10.76 -4.46
CA PHE A 248 2.39 -9.47 -4.89
C PHE A 248 3.80 -9.22 -4.32
N GLY A 249 4.66 -8.55 -5.07
CA GLY A 249 5.98 -8.12 -4.60
C GLY A 249 6.37 -6.71 -5.04
N ASN A 250 6.74 -5.87 -4.07
CA ASN A 250 7.51 -4.65 -4.28
C ASN A 250 8.90 -4.85 -3.63
N PRO A 251 9.87 -5.43 -4.36
CA PRO A 251 11.05 -6.04 -3.76
C PRO A 251 12.12 -5.04 -3.31
N PRO A 252 12.95 -5.40 -2.31
CA PRO A 252 14.14 -4.62 -1.92
C PRO A 252 15.21 -4.64 -3.03
N TYR A 253 15.79 -3.47 -3.29
CA TYR A 253 16.77 -3.23 -4.35
C TYR A 253 18.23 -3.25 -3.84
N SER A 254 18.45 -3.43 -2.54
CA SER A 254 19.81 -3.56 -1.99
C SER A 254 20.63 -4.67 -2.64
N ARG A 255 21.95 -4.54 -2.49
CA ARG A 255 22.87 -5.65 -2.76
C ARG A 255 22.46 -6.87 -1.94
N ALA A 256 22.67 -8.05 -2.51
CA ALA A 256 22.22 -9.29 -1.90
C ALA A 256 22.77 -9.47 -0.48
N SER A 257 21.86 -9.67 0.47
CA SER A 257 22.15 -10.01 1.85
C SER A 257 21.77 -11.46 2.14
N GLN A 258 22.53 -12.12 3.01
CA GLN A 258 22.31 -13.51 3.42
C GLN A 258 22.31 -13.65 4.94
N HIS A 259 21.65 -14.71 5.40
CA HIS A 259 21.72 -15.23 6.75
C HIS A 259 21.63 -16.76 6.71
N GLU A 260 22.54 -17.44 7.40
CA GLU A 260 22.57 -18.91 7.48
C GLU A 260 22.50 -19.62 6.10
N GLY A 261 23.15 -19.03 5.10
CA GLY A 261 23.18 -19.52 3.71
C GLY A 261 21.95 -19.15 2.87
N GLN A 262 20.87 -18.64 3.48
CA GLN A 262 19.68 -18.17 2.78
C GLN A 262 19.80 -16.70 2.41
N TYR A 263 19.39 -16.35 1.19
CA TYR A 263 19.25 -14.95 0.78
C TYR A 263 18.05 -14.30 1.47
N ILE A 264 18.12 -12.98 1.66
CA ILE A 264 17.02 -12.15 2.19
C ILE A 264 16.65 -11.04 1.20
N THR A 265 17.66 -10.45 0.56
CA THR A 265 17.51 -9.39 -0.45
C THR A 265 18.37 -9.65 -1.68
N GLY A 266 18.22 -8.79 -2.68
CA GLY A 266 18.98 -8.82 -3.93
C GLY A 266 18.14 -9.36 -5.08
N MET A 267 17.75 -8.46 -6.00
CA MET A 267 16.84 -8.73 -7.11
C MET A 267 17.13 -10.02 -7.89
N ARG A 268 18.39 -10.35 -8.15
CA ARG A 268 18.78 -11.60 -8.85
C ARG A 268 18.21 -12.85 -8.17
N TYR A 269 18.29 -12.91 -6.85
CA TYR A 269 17.86 -14.07 -6.06
C TYR A 269 16.34 -14.07 -5.88
N ILE A 270 15.73 -12.88 -5.79
CA ILE A 270 14.27 -12.71 -5.74
C ILE A 270 13.62 -13.19 -7.04
N MET A 271 14.12 -12.76 -8.20
CA MET A 271 13.59 -13.21 -9.49
C MET A 271 13.87 -14.70 -9.73
N LYS A 272 15.07 -15.20 -9.40
CA LYS A 272 15.36 -16.66 -9.46
C LYS A 272 14.40 -17.48 -8.61
N HIS A 273 14.05 -17.02 -7.40
CA HIS A 273 13.10 -17.71 -6.54
C HIS A 273 11.67 -17.64 -7.11
N ALA A 274 11.27 -16.49 -7.67
CA ALA A 274 10.00 -16.34 -8.37
C ALA A 274 9.84 -17.36 -9.50
N SER A 275 10.84 -17.51 -10.37
CA SER A 275 10.83 -18.50 -11.46
C SER A 275 10.69 -19.94 -10.92
N ALA A 276 11.45 -20.29 -9.87
CA ALA A 276 11.40 -21.61 -9.25
C ALA A 276 10.03 -21.90 -8.59
N MET A 277 9.44 -20.92 -7.88
CA MET A 277 8.12 -21.05 -7.24
C MET A 277 6.98 -21.02 -8.26
N ARG A 278 7.21 -20.46 -9.46
CA ARG A 278 6.30 -20.44 -10.61
C ARG A 278 6.31 -21.76 -11.37
N ASP A 279 7.46 -22.41 -11.52
CA ASP A 279 7.52 -23.76 -12.09
C ASP A 279 6.82 -24.81 -11.20
N LYS A 280 6.66 -24.53 -9.90
CA LYS A 280 5.77 -25.28 -8.99
C LYS A 280 4.28 -24.94 -9.09
N GLY A 281 3.89 -24.02 -10.00
CA GLY A 281 2.49 -23.70 -10.30
C GLY A 281 1.90 -22.50 -9.56
N GLY A 282 2.65 -21.80 -8.71
CA GLY A 282 2.17 -20.56 -8.10
C GLY A 282 2.20 -19.36 -9.05
N ARG A 283 1.46 -18.31 -8.71
CA ARG A 283 1.29 -17.07 -9.50
C ARG A 283 1.88 -15.88 -8.76
N TYR A 284 2.79 -15.12 -9.38
CA TYR A 284 3.51 -14.01 -8.74
C TYR A 284 3.51 -12.77 -9.62
N VAL A 285 3.28 -11.61 -9.02
CA VAL A 285 3.24 -10.32 -9.72
C VAL A 285 4.12 -9.32 -9.01
N PHE A 286 5.12 -8.78 -9.71
CA PHE A 286 6.10 -7.87 -9.15
C PHE A 286 5.98 -6.49 -9.79
N LEU A 287 5.89 -5.45 -8.97
CA LEU A 287 6.08 -4.07 -9.41
C LEU A 287 7.58 -3.74 -9.32
N ILE A 288 8.23 -3.55 -10.46
CA ILE A 288 9.67 -3.37 -10.56
C ILE A 288 10.06 -2.19 -11.45
N LYS A 289 11.30 -1.71 -11.31
CA LYS A 289 11.95 -0.84 -12.30
C LYS A 289 12.08 -1.57 -13.63
N ALA A 290 11.62 -0.94 -14.71
CA ALA A 290 11.95 -1.31 -16.08
C ALA A 290 13.46 -1.13 -16.30
N ALA A 291 14.20 -2.24 -16.31
CA ALA A 291 15.66 -2.22 -16.24
C ALA A 291 16.28 -3.35 -17.08
N THR A 292 15.98 -3.37 -18.37
CA THR A 292 16.41 -4.41 -19.33
C THR A 292 17.93 -4.59 -19.46
N SER A 293 18.73 -3.64 -18.96
CA SER A 293 20.20 -3.75 -18.88
C SER A 293 20.71 -4.47 -17.62
N GLU A 294 19.83 -4.78 -16.68
CA GLU A 294 20.20 -5.38 -15.40
C GLU A 294 20.15 -6.91 -15.48
N VAL A 295 21.17 -7.55 -14.92
CA VAL A 295 21.32 -9.02 -14.83
C VAL A 295 20.25 -9.75 -13.99
N TRP A 296 19.29 -9.02 -13.44
CA TRP A 296 18.14 -9.54 -12.70
C TRP A 296 16.82 -9.29 -13.43
N TRP A 297 16.83 -8.61 -14.58
CA TRP A 297 15.63 -8.41 -15.39
C TRP A 297 15.03 -9.77 -15.78
N PRO A 298 13.74 -10.03 -15.49
CA PRO A 298 13.16 -11.35 -15.66
C PRO A 298 12.72 -11.58 -17.11
N GLU A 299 13.66 -11.95 -17.97
CA GLU A 299 13.39 -12.34 -19.37
C GLU A 299 12.52 -13.60 -19.47
N ASP A 300 12.39 -14.37 -18.39
CA ASP A 300 11.60 -15.60 -18.26
C ASP A 300 10.20 -15.38 -17.64
N ALA A 301 9.79 -14.13 -17.40
CA ALA A 301 8.42 -13.79 -16.99
C ALA A 301 7.42 -14.07 -18.14
N ASP A 302 6.25 -14.63 -17.82
CA ASP A 302 5.21 -14.93 -18.82
C ASP A 302 4.53 -13.67 -19.36
N HIS A 303 4.55 -12.59 -18.57
CA HIS A 303 4.10 -11.27 -19.00
C HIS A 303 4.94 -10.14 -18.41
N ILE A 304 5.22 -9.13 -19.22
CA ILE A 304 5.76 -7.83 -18.78
C ILE A 304 4.86 -6.70 -19.28
N ALA A 305 4.16 -6.02 -18.37
CA ALA A 305 3.43 -4.80 -18.68
C ALA A 305 4.29 -3.58 -18.35
N PHE A 306 4.71 -2.82 -19.37
CA PHE A 306 5.46 -1.58 -19.17
C PHE A 306 4.52 -0.41 -18.81
N ILE A 307 4.84 0.31 -17.75
CA ILE A 307 3.99 1.40 -17.25
C ILE A 307 4.34 2.69 -17.97
N ARG A 308 3.39 3.24 -18.73
CA ARG A 308 3.48 4.56 -19.36
C ARG A 308 3.23 5.64 -18.32
N GLY A 309 4.33 6.19 -17.81
CA GLY A 309 4.34 7.18 -16.74
C GLY A 309 5.37 6.79 -15.67
N ARG A 310 5.52 7.64 -14.65
CA ARG A 310 6.37 7.35 -13.48
C ARG A 310 5.50 7.28 -12.24
N ILE A 311 5.67 6.22 -11.45
CA ILE A 311 4.95 6.03 -10.18
C ILE A 311 5.64 6.82 -9.07
N GLY A 312 4.87 7.59 -8.31
CA GLY A 312 5.31 8.16 -7.05
C GLY A 312 5.17 7.11 -5.96
N PHE A 313 6.26 6.47 -5.57
CA PHE A 313 6.27 5.59 -4.40
C PHE A 313 6.16 6.41 -3.10
N GLU A 314 5.56 5.83 -2.07
CA GLU A 314 5.43 6.44 -0.76
C GLU A 314 6.66 6.15 0.11
N LEU A 315 7.02 7.07 1.00
CA LEU A 315 8.00 6.80 2.05
C LEU A 315 7.38 5.93 3.17
N PRO A 316 8.21 5.22 3.96
CA PRO A 316 7.72 4.56 5.16
C PRO A 316 7.21 5.57 6.19
N VAL A 317 6.16 5.21 6.94
CA VAL A 317 5.48 6.12 7.88
C VAL A 317 6.35 6.59 9.06
N TRP A 318 7.49 5.93 9.28
CA TRP A 318 8.50 6.28 10.28
C TRP A 318 9.64 7.16 9.73
N PHE A 319 9.62 7.51 8.43
CA PHE A 319 10.63 8.38 7.84
C PHE A 319 10.54 9.80 8.40
N ILE A 320 11.67 10.29 8.89
CA ILE A 320 11.85 11.68 9.34
C ILE A 320 12.94 12.30 8.45
N PRO A 321 12.64 13.30 7.60
CA PRO A 321 13.63 13.91 6.73
C PRO A 321 14.71 14.65 7.54
N LYS A 322 15.98 14.45 7.16
CA LYS A 322 17.12 15.17 7.76
C LYS A 322 17.18 16.66 7.44
N ASP A 323 16.71 17.04 6.26
CA ASP A 323 16.61 18.41 5.78
C ASP A 323 15.58 18.51 4.65
N GLU A 324 15.29 19.72 4.17
CA GLU A 324 14.33 19.98 3.08
C GLU A 324 14.69 19.25 1.76
N LYS A 325 15.95 18.88 1.55
CA LYS A 325 16.39 18.12 0.36
C LYS A 325 16.07 16.63 0.47
N GLN A 326 15.68 16.15 1.66
CA GLN A 326 15.21 14.78 1.88
C GLN A 326 13.68 14.63 1.73
N VAL A 327 12.98 15.67 1.27
CA VAL A 327 11.57 15.57 0.87
C VAL A 327 11.51 15.07 -0.59
N PRO A 328 10.76 14.00 -0.89
CA PRO A 328 10.71 13.45 -2.25
C PRO A 328 9.96 14.39 -3.20
N THR A 329 10.60 14.79 -4.29
CA THR A 329 10.10 15.84 -5.20
C THR A 329 9.37 15.32 -6.44
N GLY A 330 9.29 14.00 -6.65
CA GLY A 330 8.65 13.44 -7.83
C GLY A 330 8.74 11.92 -7.93
N ALA A 331 8.23 11.40 -9.04
CA ALA A 331 8.07 9.96 -9.26
C ALA A 331 9.38 9.28 -9.72
N PHE A 332 9.72 8.16 -9.08
CA PHE A 332 11.01 7.50 -9.24
C PHE A 332 10.95 6.32 -10.23
N PHE A 333 11.93 6.31 -11.13
CA PHE A 333 12.15 5.35 -12.22
C PHE A 333 10.96 5.13 -13.19
N ALA A 334 11.20 4.35 -14.25
CA ALA A 334 10.17 3.86 -15.17
C ALA A 334 9.74 2.47 -14.69
N GLY A 335 8.44 2.23 -14.53
CA GLY A 335 7.91 1.00 -13.92
C GLY A 335 7.58 -0.09 -14.95
N ALA A 336 7.63 -1.33 -14.51
CA ALA A 336 7.08 -2.49 -15.19
C ALA A 336 6.42 -3.43 -14.17
N ILE A 337 5.43 -4.19 -14.63
CA ILE A 337 4.79 -5.26 -13.88
C ILE A 337 5.23 -6.57 -14.51
N ALA A 338 6.00 -7.37 -13.77
CA ALA A 338 6.42 -8.71 -14.21
C ALA A 338 5.49 -9.76 -13.60
N VAL A 339 4.91 -10.61 -14.45
CA VAL A 339 4.00 -11.70 -14.06
C VAL A 339 4.67 -13.04 -14.33
N PHE A 340 4.70 -13.87 -13.31
CA PHE A 340 5.17 -15.23 -13.32
C PHE A 340 3.95 -16.14 -13.10
N ASP A 341 3.44 -16.73 -14.17
CA ASP A 341 2.19 -17.52 -14.21
C ASP A 341 2.20 -18.46 -15.44
N LYS A 342 2.48 -19.76 -15.23
CA LYS A 342 2.42 -20.81 -16.28
C LYS A 342 1.07 -20.89 -17.00
N THR A 343 0.00 -20.36 -16.41
CA THR A 343 -1.35 -20.38 -16.99
C THR A 343 -1.67 -19.18 -17.87
N TRP A 344 -0.80 -18.15 -17.91
CA TRP A 344 -0.99 -16.95 -18.71
C TRP A 344 -1.28 -17.28 -20.20
N LYS A 345 -2.28 -16.58 -20.77
CA LYS A 345 -2.72 -16.71 -22.17
C LYS A 345 -2.71 -15.38 -22.94
N GLY A 346 -2.29 -14.29 -22.30
CA GLY A 346 -2.15 -12.99 -22.94
C GLY A 346 -0.86 -12.88 -23.77
N PRO A 347 -0.58 -11.70 -24.34
CA PRO A 347 0.70 -11.44 -25.00
C PRO A 347 1.85 -11.50 -23.98
N ALA A 348 3.10 -11.72 -24.43
CA ALA A 348 4.27 -11.68 -23.55
C ALA A 348 4.59 -10.25 -23.05
N ILE A 349 4.23 -9.22 -23.82
CA ILE A 349 4.47 -7.81 -23.47
C ILE A 349 3.17 -7.01 -23.64
N SER A 350 2.91 -6.07 -22.74
CA SER A 350 1.89 -5.03 -22.90
C SER A 350 2.38 -3.66 -22.42
N TYR A 351 1.53 -2.64 -22.54
CA TYR A 351 1.73 -1.32 -21.98
C TYR A 351 0.46 -0.86 -21.28
N ILE A 352 0.60 -0.24 -20.12
CA ILE A 352 -0.53 0.30 -19.34
C ILE A 352 -0.28 1.75 -18.93
N GLY A 353 -1.32 2.59 -18.91
CA GLY A 353 -1.20 3.95 -18.39
C GLY A 353 -0.97 3.97 -16.88
N ARG A 354 -0.08 4.81 -16.36
CA ARG A 354 -0.05 5.10 -14.92
C ARG A 354 -1.39 5.65 -14.45
N ASP A 355 -1.93 6.64 -15.17
CA ASP A 355 -3.19 7.30 -14.83
C ASP A 355 -4.38 6.33 -14.89
N GLU A 356 -4.27 5.27 -15.72
CA GLU A 356 -5.22 4.16 -15.82
C GLU A 356 -5.14 3.24 -14.59
N LEU A 357 -3.92 2.83 -14.17
CA LEU A 357 -3.71 2.10 -12.91
C LEU A 357 -4.23 2.88 -11.70
N GLU A 358 -3.91 4.18 -11.62
CA GLU A 358 -4.37 5.08 -10.56
C GLU A 358 -5.90 5.18 -10.55
N ALA A 359 -6.54 5.37 -11.72
CA ALA A 359 -7.99 5.46 -11.84
C ALA A 359 -8.71 4.14 -11.50
N CYS A 360 -8.22 3.00 -11.99
CA CYS A 360 -8.77 1.68 -11.65
C CYS A 360 -8.62 1.40 -10.15
N GLY A 361 -7.47 1.74 -9.57
CA GLY A 361 -7.20 1.60 -8.14
C GLY A 361 -8.10 2.47 -7.26
N GLU A 362 -8.26 3.76 -7.60
CA GLU A 362 -9.19 4.65 -6.88
C GLU A 362 -10.65 4.24 -7.08
N ALA A 363 -11.04 3.72 -8.25
CA ALA A 363 -12.38 3.20 -8.46
C ALA A 363 -12.65 1.96 -7.57
N PHE A 364 -11.70 1.03 -7.49
CA PHE A 364 -11.77 -0.12 -6.57
C PHE A 364 -11.85 0.34 -5.11
N LEU A 365 -10.95 1.24 -4.70
CA LEU A 365 -10.93 1.81 -3.35
C LEU A 365 -12.21 2.59 -3.03
N ALA A 366 -12.78 3.33 -3.98
CA ALA A 366 -14.05 4.01 -3.82
C ALA A 366 -15.21 3.01 -3.63
N GLN A 367 -15.25 1.92 -4.39
CA GLN A 367 -16.21 0.83 -4.19
C GLN A 367 -16.03 0.16 -2.82
N VAL A 368 -14.79 -0.12 -2.39
CA VAL A 368 -14.53 -0.67 -1.04
C VAL A 368 -14.95 0.32 0.04
N ARG A 369 -14.58 1.60 -0.08
CA ARG A 369 -14.98 2.68 0.84
C ARG A 369 -16.51 2.80 0.90
N GLN A 370 -17.21 2.71 -0.24
CA GLN A 370 -18.67 2.81 -0.38
C GLN A 370 -19.39 1.55 0.11
N GLN A 371 -18.91 0.34 -0.18
CA GLN A 371 -19.48 -0.87 0.39
C GLN A 371 -19.28 -0.84 1.88
N ALA A 372 -18.10 -0.44 2.36
CA ALA A 372 -17.91 -0.05 3.73
C ALA A 372 -18.91 1.08 4.13
N GLU A 373 -19.25 2.08 3.33
CA GLU A 373 -20.15 3.19 3.76
C GLU A 373 -21.64 2.89 3.72
N LYS A 374 -22.04 1.88 2.96
CA LYS A 374 -23.35 1.23 3.02
C LYS A 374 -23.44 0.43 4.31
N LEU A 375 -22.32 -0.24 4.60
CA LEU A 375 -21.81 -0.59 5.90
C LEU A 375 -21.63 0.77 6.77
N LEU A 376 -21.15 0.79 8.02
CA LEU A 376 -21.34 1.78 9.16
C LEU A 376 -22.74 2.25 9.59
N ARG A 377 -23.72 2.31 8.70
CA ARG A 377 -25.05 2.88 8.98
C ARG A 377 -25.96 1.92 9.76
N GLU A 378 -26.51 0.92 9.09
CA GLU A 378 -27.45 -0.13 9.52
C GLU A 378 -27.07 -1.11 10.71
N MET A 379 -25.97 -0.93 11.47
CA MET A 379 -25.64 -1.59 12.77
C MET A 379 -25.59 -0.55 13.88
N ALA A 380 -25.36 0.72 13.52
CA ALA A 380 -25.74 1.85 14.33
C ALA A 380 -27.25 2.14 14.20
N ALA A 381 -28.00 1.35 13.41
CA ALA A 381 -29.45 1.43 13.24
C ALA A 381 -30.13 0.13 13.66
#